data_AF-A0A015JUF0-F1
#
_entry.id   AF-A0A015JUF0-F1
#
_cell.length_a   1.000
_cell.length_b   1.000
_cell.length_c   1.000
_cell.angle_alpha   90.00
_cell.angle_beta   90.00
_cell.angle_gamma   90.00
#
_symmetry.space_group_name_H-M   'P 1'
#
loop_
_entity.id
_entity.type
_entity.pdbx_description
1 polymer ?
#
loop_
_entity_poly.entity_id
_entity_poly.type
_entity_poly.pdbx_seq_one_letter_code
_entity_poly.pdbx_strand_id
1 'polypeptide(L)'
;MSGYCEPRITNFEYSYYMGDKTLIIPIIDNVINWAAPEQIENLVSYKYDTKCEVFSFGMLLWELAFERIPYQGWDAQKIKDHVLKNNRENIDSIKNEKVYEDYFEIVKNAWNQNPKDRDQFTTVFNKLEQLAFSYYNNGISLNLTSKFAHHFTTKPTDELELRSESKIVD
;
A
#
# COMPACT_ATOMS: atom_id res chain seq x y z
N MET A 1 -20.51 -11.63 19.25
CA MET A 1 -20.49 -10.75 18.06
C MET A 1 -19.09 -10.80 17.47
N SER A 2 -18.85 -11.60 16.43
CA SER A 2 -17.59 -11.52 15.67
C SER A 2 -17.69 -10.28 14.78
N GLY A 3 -17.21 -9.14 15.28
CA GLY A 3 -17.22 -7.89 14.54
C GLY A 3 -16.33 -8.00 13.31
N TYR A 4 -16.93 -7.93 12.13
CA TYR A 4 -16.19 -7.90 10.88
C TYR A 4 -15.57 -6.50 10.69
N CYS A 5 -14.29 -6.43 10.34
CA CYS A 5 -13.64 -5.17 10.00
C CYS A 5 -13.60 -5.04 8.48
N GLU A 6 -14.32 -4.07 7.93
CA GLU A 6 -14.26 -3.71 6.51
C GLU A 6 -13.41 -2.43 6.38
N PRO A 7 -12.10 -2.53 6.07
CA PRO A 7 -11.26 -1.36 5.92
C PRO A 7 -11.70 -0.54 4.70
N ARG A 8 -11.73 0.78 4.84
CA ARG A 8 -12.04 1.72 3.76
C ARG A 8 -11.00 2.82 3.70
N ILE A 9 -10.56 3.17 2.49
CA ILE A 9 -9.73 4.35 2.27
C ILE A 9 -10.62 5.58 2.44
N THR A 10 -10.13 6.58 3.17
CA THR A 10 -10.85 7.82 3.45
C THR A 10 -9.93 9.03 3.21
N ASN A 11 -10.40 10.24 3.55
CA ASN A 11 -9.60 11.47 3.49
C ASN A 11 -9.21 11.93 2.07
N PHE A 12 -10.12 11.78 1.10
CA PHE A 12 -9.93 12.20 -0.29
C PHE A 12 -9.87 13.72 -0.51
N GLU A 13 -9.96 14.53 0.56
CA GLU A 13 -9.79 15.99 0.49
C GLU A 13 -8.39 16.42 0.00
N TYR A 14 -7.41 15.52 0.10
CA TYR A 14 -6.04 15.69 -0.41
C TYR A 14 -5.76 14.88 -1.69
N SER A 15 -6.80 14.35 -2.34
CA SER A 15 -6.62 13.62 -3.61
C SER A 15 -6.36 14.58 -4.77
N TYR A 16 -5.51 14.17 -5.70
CA TYR A 16 -5.15 14.94 -6.90
C TYR A 16 -5.47 14.13 -8.15
N TYR A 17 -5.74 14.83 -9.26
CA TYR A 17 -5.81 14.15 -10.55
C TYR A 17 -4.41 13.81 -11.05
N MET A 18 -4.32 12.74 -11.83
CA MET A 18 -3.06 12.31 -12.42
C MET A 18 -2.46 13.44 -13.26
N GLY A 19 -1.23 13.83 -12.92
CA GLY A 19 -0.49 14.86 -13.63
C GLY A 19 -0.72 16.29 -13.17
N ASP A 20 -1.55 16.51 -12.15
CA ASP A 20 -1.59 17.79 -11.44
C ASP A 20 -0.22 18.08 -10.80
N LYS A 21 0.11 19.38 -10.71
CA LYS A 21 1.25 19.79 -9.89
C LYS A 21 0.85 19.60 -8.43
N THR A 22 1.70 18.93 -7.66
CA THR A 22 1.54 18.86 -6.22
C THR A 22 1.57 20.29 -5.67
N LEU A 23 0.41 20.83 -5.31
CA LEU A 23 0.38 21.98 -4.43
C LEU A 23 0.64 21.44 -3.02
N ILE A 24 1.18 22.31 -2.16
CA ILE A 24 1.07 22.26 -0.70
C ILE A 24 2.30 21.69 0.05
N ILE A 25 3.30 22.58 0.21
CA ILE A 25 4.38 22.47 1.21
C ILE A 25 3.84 22.13 2.62
N PRO A 26 2.70 22.70 3.11
CA PRO A 26 2.12 22.33 4.40
C PRO A 26 1.64 20.88 4.54
N ILE A 27 1.23 20.21 3.46
CA ILE A 27 0.68 18.85 3.51
C ILE A 27 1.80 17.85 3.67
N ILE A 28 2.93 18.07 2.99
CA ILE A 28 4.00 17.10 2.99
C ILE A 28 4.60 16.97 4.38
N ASP A 29 4.73 18.05 5.16
CA ASP A 29 5.19 17.93 6.56
C ASP A 29 4.26 17.06 7.42
N ASN A 30 2.96 16.99 7.10
CA ASN A 30 1.98 16.13 7.79
C ASN A 30 1.95 14.68 7.29
N VAL A 31 2.41 14.40 6.07
CA VAL A 31 2.38 13.06 5.46
C VAL A 31 3.76 12.51 5.14
N ILE A 32 4.82 13.17 5.58
CA ILE A 32 6.20 12.87 5.18
C ILE A 32 6.65 11.45 5.54
N ASN A 33 6.03 10.89 6.58
CA ASN A 33 6.30 9.56 7.07
C ASN A 33 5.96 8.48 6.02
N TRP A 34 5.03 8.77 5.11
CA TRP A 34 4.62 7.90 4.00
C TRP A 34 5.07 8.41 2.63
N ALA A 35 5.59 9.63 2.52
CA ALA A 35 5.89 10.26 1.25
C ALA A 35 7.07 9.61 0.50
N ALA A 36 6.95 9.51 -0.82
CA ALA A 36 7.97 8.92 -1.67
C ALA A 36 9.23 9.82 -1.78
N PRO A 37 10.42 9.25 -2.02
CA PRO A 37 11.66 10.03 -2.11
C PRO A 37 11.62 11.14 -3.17
N GLU A 38 11.02 10.88 -4.32
CA GLU A 38 10.90 11.84 -5.42
C GLU A 38 9.90 12.98 -5.12
N GLN A 39 8.90 12.71 -4.26
CA GLN A 39 8.03 13.76 -3.73
C GLN A 39 8.83 14.63 -2.77
N ILE A 40 9.59 14.00 -1.86
CA ILE A 40 10.42 14.68 -0.86
C ILE A 40 11.50 15.55 -1.51
N GLU A 41 12.15 15.06 -2.56
CA GLU A 41 13.22 15.76 -3.27
C GLU A 41 12.70 17.00 -4.01
N ASN A 42 11.48 16.94 -4.57
CA ASN A 42 10.94 17.96 -5.47
C ASN A 42 9.53 18.43 -5.07
N LEU A 43 9.38 18.87 -3.81
CA LEU A 43 8.09 19.27 -3.21
C LEU A 43 7.25 20.29 -4.01
N VAL A 44 7.91 21.17 -4.78
CA VAL A 44 7.25 22.29 -5.50
C VAL A 44 6.88 21.94 -6.93
N SER A 45 7.58 20.98 -7.54
CA SER A 45 7.50 20.68 -8.97
C SER A 45 7.18 19.23 -9.27
N TYR A 46 7.02 18.39 -8.24
CA TYR A 46 6.69 16.99 -8.43
C TYR A 46 5.33 16.84 -9.11
N LYS A 47 5.36 16.19 -10.27
CA LYS A 47 4.18 15.75 -10.99
C LYS A 47 3.70 14.46 -10.35
N TYR A 48 2.51 14.52 -9.77
CA TYR A 48 1.90 13.39 -9.10
C TYR A 48 1.75 12.18 -10.04
N ASP A 49 2.20 11.00 -9.59
CA ASP A 49 2.14 9.74 -10.32
C ASP A 49 1.76 8.58 -9.39
N THR A 50 1.12 7.57 -9.95
CA THR A 50 0.72 6.33 -9.25
C THR A 50 1.87 5.64 -8.53
N LYS A 51 3.12 5.83 -8.96
CA LYS A 51 4.30 5.25 -8.30
C LYS A 51 4.60 5.84 -6.93
N CYS A 52 4.27 7.10 -6.65
CA CYS A 52 4.43 7.61 -5.29
C CYS A 52 3.38 7.03 -4.36
N GLU A 53 2.16 6.79 -4.86
CA GLU A 53 1.11 6.11 -4.09
C GLU A 53 1.46 4.66 -3.75
N VAL A 54 2.12 3.94 -4.68
CA VAL A 54 2.63 2.59 -4.38
C VAL A 54 3.65 2.63 -3.23
N PHE A 55 4.50 3.66 -3.18
CA PHE A 55 5.44 3.84 -2.07
C PHE A 55 4.70 4.08 -0.75
N SER A 56 3.75 5.02 -0.73
CA SER A 56 2.93 5.33 0.44
C SER A 56 2.18 4.09 0.94
N PHE A 57 1.68 3.26 0.02
CA PHE A 57 1.05 2.00 0.36
C PHE A 57 2.04 0.99 0.97
N GLY A 58 3.28 0.92 0.49
CA GLY A 58 4.33 0.12 1.12
C GLY A 58 4.61 0.55 2.57
N MET A 59 4.67 1.86 2.82
CA MET A 59 4.81 2.41 4.17
C MET A 59 3.59 2.10 5.06
N LEU A 60 2.37 2.13 4.51
CA LEU A 60 1.14 1.73 5.21
C LEU A 60 1.18 0.24 5.59
N LEU A 61 1.59 -0.63 4.67
CA LEU A 61 1.73 -2.06 4.97
C LEU A 61 2.73 -2.28 6.12
N TRP A 62 3.85 -1.57 6.10
CA TRP A 62 4.79 -1.59 7.22
C TRP A 62 4.13 -1.11 8.53
N GLU A 63 3.39 0.00 8.50
CA GLU A 63 2.70 0.54 9.67
C GLU A 63 1.70 -0.48 10.24
N LEU A 64 0.96 -1.19 9.39
CA LEU A 64 0.03 -2.23 9.82
C LEU A 64 0.73 -3.42 10.48
N ALA A 65 1.90 -3.82 9.97
CA ALA A 65 2.66 -4.93 10.54
C ALA A 65 3.30 -4.60 11.90
N PHE A 66 3.65 -3.34 12.11
CA PHE A 66 4.33 -2.86 13.32
C PHE A 66 3.43 -2.10 14.30
N GLU A 67 2.20 -1.81 13.89
CA GLU A 67 1.19 -1.05 14.63
C GLU A 67 1.72 0.28 15.18
N ARG A 68 2.57 0.96 14.39
CA ARG A 68 3.20 2.23 14.77
C ARG A 68 3.38 3.15 13.56
N ILE A 69 3.29 4.45 13.81
CA ILE A 69 3.54 5.46 12.79
C ILE A 69 5.00 5.32 12.30
N PRO A 70 5.26 5.30 10.98
CA PRO A 70 6.62 5.25 10.47
C PRO A 70 7.47 6.40 10.99
N TYR A 71 8.71 6.14 11.38
CA TYR A 71 9.66 7.12 11.91
C TYR A 71 9.14 7.89 13.14
N GLN A 72 8.30 7.27 13.97
CA GLN A 72 7.72 7.90 15.14
C GLN A 72 8.78 8.62 16.01
N GLY A 73 8.52 9.89 16.32
CA GLY A 73 9.40 10.75 17.13
C GLY A 73 10.55 11.40 16.36
N TRP A 74 10.63 11.24 15.04
CA TRP A 74 11.59 11.96 14.20
C TRP A 74 10.96 13.23 13.65
N ASP A 75 11.77 14.29 13.51
CA ASP A 75 11.35 15.49 12.78
C ASP A 75 11.40 15.28 11.27
N ALA A 76 10.71 16.16 10.54
CA ALA A 76 10.61 16.07 9.08
C ALA A 76 11.98 16.09 8.40
N GLN A 77 12.95 16.89 8.86
CA GLN A 77 14.26 16.98 8.21
C GLN A 77 15.05 15.68 8.35
N LYS A 78 15.01 15.06 9.53
CA LYS A 78 15.63 13.76 9.79
C LYS A 78 15.02 12.66 8.92
N ILE A 79 13.70 12.68 8.73
CA ILE A 79 13.01 11.73 7.82
C ILE A 79 13.46 11.97 6.38
N LYS A 80 13.48 13.23 5.90
CA LYS A 80 13.96 13.60 4.55
C LYS A 80 15.35 13.04 4.31
N ASP A 81 16.30 13.37 5.18
CA ASP A 81 17.70 12.94 5.03
C ASP A 81 17.85 11.42 5.04
N HIS A 82 17.06 10.73 5.86
CA HIS A 82 17.09 9.26 5.97
C HIS A 82 16.55 8.59 4.70
N VAL A 83 15.36 8.99 4.25
CA VAL A 83 14.67 8.42 3.08
C VAL A 83 15.43 8.72 1.79
N LEU A 84 15.96 9.94 1.63
CA LEU A 84 16.77 10.32 0.46
C LEU A 84 18.10 9.55 0.38
N LYS A 85 18.63 9.08 1.51
CA LYS A 85 19.80 8.16 1.55
C LYS A 85 19.43 6.69 1.31
N ASN A 86 18.23 6.42 0.82
CA ASN A 86 17.70 5.07 0.58
C ASN A 86 17.64 4.19 1.85
N ASN A 87 17.46 4.80 3.01
CA ASN A 87 17.17 4.05 4.24
C ASN A 87 15.66 3.96 4.46
N ARG A 88 15.23 2.93 5.18
CA ARG A 88 13.83 2.64 5.53
C ARG A 88 13.74 2.19 6.97
N GLU A 89 12.51 2.10 7.46
CA GLU A 89 12.22 1.42 8.71
C GLU A 89 12.72 -0.03 8.74
N ASN A 90 13.02 -0.53 9.94
CA ASN A 90 13.51 -1.89 10.12
C ASN A 90 12.37 -2.91 9.88
N ILE A 91 12.70 -4.01 9.20
CA ILE A 91 11.80 -5.14 8.92
C ILE A 91 12.32 -6.46 9.51
N ASP A 92 13.47 -6.44 10.17
CA ASP A 92 14.16 -7.64 10.64
C ASP A 92 13.58 -8.16 11.98
N SER A 93 12.86 -7.32 12.71
CA SER A 93 12.30 -7.65 14.02
C SER A 93 11.08 -8.58 13.98
N ILE A 94 10.48 -8.84 12.81
CA ILE A 94 9.31 -9.73 12.64
C ILE A 94 9.65 -10.86 11.62
N LYS A 95 10.76 -11.57 11.84
CA LYS A 95 11.25 -12.63 10.91
C LYS A 95 11.11 -14.05 11.45
N ASN A 96 10.02 -14.34 12.13
CA ASN A 96 9.86 -15.65 12.78
C ASN A 96 9.10 -16.67 11.91
N GLU A 97 8.46 -16.23 10.81
CA GLU A 97 7.65 -17.11 9.95
C GLU A 97 7.74 -16.69 8.47
N LYS A 98 7.65 -17.68 7.57
CA LYS A 98 7.71 -17.48 6.11
C LYS A 98 6.68 -16.46 5.59
N VAL A 99 5.48 -16.42 6.18
CA VAL A 99 4.43 -15.46 5.80
C VAL A 99 4.92 -14.01 5.89
N TYR A 100 5.75 -13.70 6.89
CA TYR A 100 6.33 -12.38 7.04
C TYR A 100 7.44 -12.12 6.03
N GLU A 101 8.20 -13.15 5.62
CA GLU A 101 9.20 -13.00 4.55
C GLU A 101 8.54 -12.59 3.23
N ASP A 102 7.49 -13.31 2.83
CA ASP A 102 6.73 -13.03 1.61
C ASP A 102 6.03 -11.65 1.71
N TYR A 103 5.46 -11.31 2.88
CA TYR A 103 4.86 -9.99 3.13
C TYR A 103 5.87 -8.85 2.99
N PHE A 104 7.03 -8.97 3.65
CA PHE A 104 8.04 -7.92 3.60
C PHE A 104 8.77 -7.85 2.26
N GLU A 105 8.73 -8.91 1.43
CA GLU A 105 9.12 -8.79 0.03
C GLU A 105 8.20 -7.84 -0.74
N ILE A 106 6.89 -7.92 -0.53
CA ILE A 106 5.91 -7.00 -1.12
C ILE A 106 6.18 -5.57 -0.66
N VAL A 107 6.37 -5.35 0.64
CA VAL A 107 6.72 -4.04 1.21
C VAL A 107 7.99 -3.49 0.57
N LYS A 108 9.04 -4.32 0.45
CA LYS A 108 10.31 -3.93 -0.16
C LYS A 108 10.19 -3.48 -1.61
N ASN A 109 9.40 -4.20 -2.40
CA ASN A 109 9.18 -3.85 -3.79
C ASN A 109 8.33 -2.57 -3.92
N ALA A 110 7.39 -2.33 -3.01
CA ALA A 110 6.55 -1.15 -3.03
C ALA A 110 7.31 0.15 -2.67
N TRP A 111 8.22 0.10 -1.70
CA TRP A 111 8.94 1.29 -1.20
C TRP A 111 10.35 1.50 -1.80
N ASN A 112 10.62 0.92 -2.97
CA ASN A 112 11.90 1.06 -3.67
C ASN A 112 12.25 2.54 -3.92
N GLN A 113 13.53 2.90 -3.85
CA GLN A 113 13.98 4.29 -4.03
C GLN A 113 13.56 4.86 -5.39
N ASN A 114 13.87 4.10 -6.45
CA ASN A 114 13.56 4.48 -7.82
C ASN A 114 12.11 4.10 -8.14
N PRO A 115 11.25 5.06 -8.55
CA PRO A 115 9.85 4.79 -8.91
C PRO A 115 9.67 3.70 -9.98
N LYS A 116 10.65 3.54 -10.88
CA LYS A 116 10.59 2.54 -11.96
C LYS A 116 10.74 1.11 -11.47
N ASP A 117 11.42 0.93 -10.33
CA ASP A 117 11.68 -0.38 -9.74
C ASP A 117 10.58 -0.79 -8.75
N ARG A 118 9.56 0.07 -8.56
CA ARG A 118 8.38 -0.26 -7.78
C ARG A 118 7.44 -1.11 -8.60
N ASP A 119 6.78 -2.06 -7.95
CA ASP A 119 5.67 -2.81 -8.54
C ASP A 119 4.52 -1.87 -8.96
N GLN A 120 3.62 -2.36 -9.81
CA GLN A 120 2.33 -1.70 -10.05
C GLN A 120 1.36 -2.10 -8.92
N PHE A 121 0.36 -1.26 -8.65
CA PHE A 121 -0.69 -1.62 -7.67
C PHE A 121 -1.34 -2.96 -7.95
N THR A 122 -1.59 -3.29 -9.21
CA THR A 122 -2.14 -4.59 -9.63
C THR A 122 -1.23 -5.75 -9.20
N THR A 123 0.09 -5.60 -9.37
CA THR A 123 1.07 -6.59 -8.93
C THR A 123 1.10 -6.72 -7.40
N VAL A 124 1.09 -5.58 -6.68
CA VAL A 124 1.04 -5.57 -5.21
C VAL A 124 -0.22 -6.27 -4.70
N PHE A 125 -1.39 -5.93 -5.26
CA PHE A 125 -2.68 -6.53 -4.93
C PHE A 125 -2.66 -8.05 -5.14
N ASN A 126 -2.24 -8.51 -6.33
CA ASN A 126 -2.19 -9.93 -6.65
C ASN A 126 -1.24 -10.71 -5.71
N LYS A 127 -0.10 -10.12 -5.34
CA LYS A 127 0.85 -10.75 -4.39
C LYS A 127 0.23 -10.85 -2.98
N LEU A 128 -0.43 -9.80 -2.50
CA LEU A 128 -1.12 -9.81 -1.20
C LEU A 128 -2.27 -10.81 -1.17
N GLU A 129 -3.05 -10.88 -2.25
CA GLU A 129 -4.14 -11.83 -2.43
C GLU A 129 -3.63 -13.28 -2.37
N GLN A 130 -2.58 -13.59 -3.14
CA GLN A 130 -1.94 -14.91 -3.12
C GLN A 130 -1.38 -15.27 -1.74
N LEU A 131 -0.76 -14.31 -1.06
CA LEU A 131 -0.22 -14.51 0.28
C LEU A 131 -1.34 -14.86 1.27
N ALA A 132 -2.43 -14.08 1.27
CA ALA A 132 -3.59 -14.33 2.12
C ALA A 132 -4.22 -15.71 1.85
N PHE A 133 -4.37 -16.09 0.58
CA PHE A 133 -4.88 -17.40 0.18
C PHE A 133 -3.97 -18.54 0.66
N SER A 134 -2.65 -18.39 0.49
CA SER A 134 -1.68 -19.41 0.93
C SER A 134 -1.69 -19.61 2.44
N TYR A 135 -1.84 -18.52 3.21
CA TYR A 135 -1.93 -18.56 4.66
C TYR A 135 -3.20 -19.29 5.13
N TYR A 136 -4.35 -18.99 4.51
CA TYR A 136 -5.62 -19.65 4.82
C TYR A 136 -5.57 -21.16 4.55
N ASN A 137 -5.02 -21.57 3.39
CA ASN A 137 -4.94 -22.98 3.00
C ASN A 137 -3.95 -23.80 3.84
N ASN A 138 -2.97 -23.14 4.48
CA ASN A 138 -2.06 -23.79 5.43
C ASN A 138 -2.69 -24.00 6.82
N GLY A 139 -3.99 -23.75 6.99
CA GLY A 139 -4.73 -24.07 8.22
C GLY A 139 -4.63 -23.01 9.31
N ILE A 140 -4.04 -21.85 9.02
CA ILE A 140 -4.04 -20.71 9.94
C ILE A 140 -5.24 -19.83 9.58
N SER A 141 -6.33 -19.99 10.33
CA SER A 141 -7.57 -19.28 10.10
C SER A 141 -7.39 -17.78 10.39
N LEU A 142 -7.34 -16.97 9.34
CA LEU A 142 -7.86 -15.62 9.45
C LEU A 142 -9.39 -15.74 9.55
N ASN A 143 -10.01 -14.98 10.45
CA ASN A 143 -11.48 -14.81 10.49
C ASN A 143 -11.97 -13.98 9.29
N LEU A 144 -11.50 -14.30 8.08
CA LEU A 144 -11.95 -13.72 6.82
C LEU A 144 -13.27 -14.40 6.48
N THR A 145 -14.37 -13.65 6.57
CA THR A 145 -15.71 -14.20 6.34
C THR A 145 -15.93 -14.57 4.88
N SER A 146 -17.00 -15.32 4.66
CA SER A 146 -17.39 -15.99 3.41
C SER A 146 -17.35 -15.12 2.15
N LYS A 147 -17.38 -13.79 2.24
CA LYS A 147 -17.34 -12.89 1.07
C LYS A 147 -15.95 -12.85 0.41
N PHE A 148 -14.87 -12.85 1.19
CA PHE A 148 -13.52 -12.98 0.62
C PHE A 148 -13.24 -14.40 0.17
N ALA A 149 -13.63 -15.41 0.96
CA ALA A 149 -13.53 -16.82 0.55
C ALA A 149 -14.25 -17.09 -0.78
N HIS A 150 -15.43 -16.48 -1.01
CA HIS A 150 -16.14 -16.58 -2.28
C HIS A 150 -15.33 -16.01 -3.44
N HIS A 151 -14.71 -14.83 -3.28
CA HIS A 151 -13.80 -14.24 -4.28
C HIS A 151 -12.62 -15.17 -4.63
N PHE A 152 -12.06 -15.88 -3.64
CA PHE A 152 -11.00 -16.87 -3.86
C PHE A 152 -11.49 -18.19 -4.51
N THR A 153 -12.78 -18.52 -4.42
CA THR A 153 -13.35 -19.75 -5.00
C THR A 153 -13.97 -19.56 -6.38
N THR A 154 -14.34 -18.34 -6.76
CA THR A 154 -14.85 -18.02 -8.10
C THR A 154 -13.71 -17.60 -9.01
N LYS A 155 -13.58 -18.24 -10.19
CA LYS A 155 -12.54 -17.90 -11.15
C LYS A 155 -12.62 -16.42 -11.59
N PRO A 156 -11.50 -15.76 -11.95
CA PRO A 156 -11.44 -14.32 -12.25
C PRO A 156 -12.24 -13.82 -13.47
N THR A 157 -13.08 -14.65 -14.10
CA THR A 157 -13.77 -14.32 -15.35
C THR A 157 -15.17 -13.73 -15.15
N ASP A 158 -15.83 -13.96 -14.01
CA ASP A 158 -17.28 -13.76 -13.95
C ASP A 158 -17.69 -12.30 -13.61
N GLU A 159 -16.81 -11.49 -13.00
CA GLU A 159 -17.15 -10.10 -12.61
C GLU A 159 -17.06 -9.08 -13.76
N LEU A 160 -16.30 -9.37 -14.83
CA LEU A 160 -16.17 -8.47 -15.98
C LEU A 160 -17.35 -8.63 -16.96
N GLU A 161 -17.93 -9.82 -17.08
CA GLU A 161 -19.11 -10.05 -17.94
C GLU A 161 -20.37 -9.38 -17.35
N LEU A 162 -20.59 -9.48 -16.04
CA LEU A 162 -21.73 -8.86 -15.34
C LEU A 162 -21.78 -7.33 -15.46
N ARG A 163 -20.61 -6.67 -15.61
CA ARG A 163 -20.53 -5.20 -15.76
C ARG A 163 -20.74 -4.73 -17.21
N SER A 164 -20.64 -5.64 -18.17
CA SER A 164 -20.89 -5.37 -19.58
C SER A 164 -22.39 -5.49 -19.93
N GLU A 165 -23.12 -6.36 -19.23
CA GLU A 165 -24.56 -6.54 -19.43
C GLU A 165 -25.41 -5.44 -18.75
N SER A 166 -24.89 -4.79 -17.70
CA SER A 166 -25.60 -3.72 -16.98
C SER A 166 -25.55 -2.34 -17.67
N LYS A 167 -24.97 -2.22 -18.87
CA LYS A 167 -24.90 -0.97 -19.66
C LYS A 167 -25.83 -0.95 -20.88
N ILE A 168 -26.68 -1.96 -21.04
CA ILE A 168 -27.69 -2.01 -22.12
C ILE A 168 -29.10 -2.06 -21.53
N VAL A 169 -29.42 -1.17 -20.60
CA VAL A 169 -30.81 -0.74 -20.35
C VAL A 169 -30.75 0.71 -19.85
N ASP A 170 -31.58 1.55 -20.49
CA ASP A 170 -31.78 3.00 -20.38
C ASP A 170 -30.90 3.90 -21.27
#